data_AF-A0A6L8MND1-F1
#
_entry.id   AF-A0A6L8MND1-F1
#
_cell.length_a   1.000
_cell.length_b   1.000
_cell.length_c   1.000
_cell.angle_alpha   90.00
_cell.angle_beta   90.00
_cell.angle_gamma   90.00
#
_symmetry.space_group_name_H-M   'P 1'
#
loop_
_entity.id
_entity.type
_entity.pdbx_description
1 polymer ?
#
loop_
_entity_poly.entity_id
_entity_poly.type
_entity_poly.pdbx_seq_one_letter_code
_entity_poly.pdbx_strand_id
1 'polypeptide(L)'
;MARTGLTKAEVKASRERLLAAGRYPSVDAVRQDLGTGSKSTIHKHLKELQEDESHPGGIKRDDTERSLNALVEQLAGRLHDDADRRFRALCAEHEQAMQAKERELAELRRTVARLSARVAELEIGADGGLPHDEGFGDFSNLFASSRCGQRDDSAFNVVLAGGRAATIDLDSPQIRLYHTLS
;
A
#
# COMPACT_ATOMS: atom_id res chain seq x y z
N MET A 1 9.85 -10.05 85.60
CA MET A 1 10.80 -9.20 84.85
C MET A 1 10.48 -9.35 83.37
N ALA A 2 9.90 -8.32 82.75
CA ALA A 2 9.48 -8.39 81.35
C ALA A 2 10.73 -8.46 80.46
N ARG A 3 10.89 -9.54 79.70
CA ARG A 3 11.88 -9.63 78.63
C ARG A 3 11.45 -8.63 77.56
N THR A 4 12.01 -7.43 77.56
CA THR A 4 11.88 -6.43 76.50
C THR A 4 12.56 -6.96 75.25
N GLY A 5 11.85 -7.80 74.51
CA GLY A 5 12.27 -8.31 73.21
C GLY A 5 12.09 -7.25 72.12
N LEU A 6 12.95 -7.35 71.11
CA LEU A 6 12.90 -6.63 69.83
C LEU A 6 11.44 -6.40 69.36
N THR A 7 11.09 -5.15 69.07
CA THR A 7 9.71 -4.79 68.67
C THR A 7 9.57 -4.68 67.14
N LYS A 8 8.38 -5.00 66.61
CA LYS A 8 8.06 -4.88 65.18
C LYS A 8 8.25 -3.43 64.65
N ALA A 9 8.03 -2.43 65.51
CA ALA A 9 8.20 -1.02 65.17
C ALA A 9 9.67 -0.63 64.92
N GLU A 10 10.60 -1.16 65.73
CA GLU A 10 12.05 -0.93 65.54
C GLU A 10 12.54 -1.56 64.23
N VAL A 11 12.08 -2.77 63.93
CA VAL A 11 12.36 -3.46 62.65
C VAL A 11 11.83 -2.66 61.46
N LYS A 12 10.63 -2.09 61.58
CA LYS A 12 10.05 -1.23 60.55
C LYS A 12 10.86 0.04 60.32
N ALA A 13 11.27 0.73 61.39
CA ALA A 13 12.05 1.96 61.29
C ALA A 13 13.44 1.72 60.67
N SER A 14 14.12 0.62 61.01
CA SER A 14 15.39 0.26 60.38
C SER A 14 15.22 -0.08 58.89
N ARG A 15 14.17 -0.85 58.53
CA ARG A 15 13.84 -1.15 57.14
C ARG A 15 13.65 0.12 56.30
N GLU A 16 12.90 1.09 56.82
CA GLU A 16 12.65 2.37 56.14
C GLU A 16 13.93 3.19 55.97
N ARG A 17 14.82 3.21 56.98
CA ARG A 17 16.14 3.85 56.85
C ARG A 17 17.01 3.19 55.78
N LEU A 18 17.03 1.87 55.70
CA LEU A 18 17.78 1.13 54.67
C LEU A 18 17.23 1.40 53.27
N LEU A 19 15.90 1.43 53.12
CA LEU A 19 15.25 1.79 51.86
C LEU A 19 15.53 3.24 51.45
N ALA A 20 15.49 4.18 52.40
CA ALA A 20 15.84 5.58 52.14
C ALA A 20 17.32 5.76 51.77
N ALA A 21 18.20 4.91 52.29
CA ALA A 21 19.61 4.83 51.92
C ALA A 21 19.86 4.06 50.60
N GLY A 22 18.80 3.58 49.92
CA GLY A 22 18.91 2.83 48.66
C GLY A 22 19.48 1.41 48.82
N ARG A 23 19.53 0.87 50.03
CA ARG A 23 20.07 -0.46 50.33
C ARG A 23 18.92 -1.45 50.53
N TYR A 24 19.08 -2.66 49.99
CA TYR A 24 18.08 -3.71 50.15
C TYR A 24 17.98 -4.15 51.62
N PRO A 25 16.78 -4.12 52.24
CA PRO A 25 16.60 -4.49 53.64
C PRO A 25 16.66 -6.01 53.81
N SER A 26 17.88 -6.56 53.89
CA SER A 26 18.11 -7.95 54.25
C SER A 26 18.06 -8.15 55.77
N VAL A 27 17.84 -9.38 56.22
CA VAL A 27 17.81 -9.72 57.66
C VAL A 27 19.11 -9.31 58.35
N ASP A 28 20.24 -9.49 57.68
CA ASP A 28 21.57 -9.16 58.22
C ASP A 28 21.82 -7.64 58.20
N ALA A 29 21.32 -6.90 57.19
CA ALA A 29 21.40 -5.45 57.15
C ALA A 29 20.58 -4.79 58.28
N VAL A 30 19.36 -5.27 58.50
CA VAL A 30 18.50 -4.81 59.60
C VAL A 30 19.11 -5.16 60.96
N ARG A 31 19.76 -6.33 61.08
CA ARG A 31 20.47 -6.71 62.30
C ARG A 31 21.68 -5.81 62.56
N GLN A 32 22.40 -5.40 61.52
CA GLN A 32 23.55 -4.51 61.64
C GLN A 32 23.13 -3.10 62.07
N ASP A 33 22.00 -2.61 61.59
CA ASP A 33 21.42 -1.31 61.97
C ASP A 33 20.84 -1.29 63.39
N LEU A 34 20.18 -2.38 63.80
CA LEU A 34 19.53 -2.48 65.13
C LEU A 34 20.48 -3.00 66.23
N GLY A 35 21.55 -3.68 65.85
CA GLY A 35 22.54 -4.29 66.76
C GLY A 35 22.00 -5.45 67.62
N THR A 36 20.69 -5.70 67.62
CA THR A 36 20.03 -6.67 68.50
C THR A 36 18.97 -7.48 67.75
N GLY A 37 18.59 -8.62 68.33
CA GLY A 37 17.57 -9.52 67.77
C GLY A 37 18.17 -10.74 67.06
N SER A 38 17.47 -11.87 67.20
CA SER A 38 17.86 -13.10 66.49
C SER A 38 17.44 -13.01 65.02
N LYS A 39 18.21 -13.66 64.13
CA LYS A 39 17.92 -13.71 62.68
C LYS A 39 16.49 -14.22 62.41
N SER A 40 16.02 -15.19 63.21
CA SER A 40 14.65 -15.73 63.16
C SER A 40 13.58 -14.69 63.53
N THR A 41 13.80 -13.93 64.61
CA THR A 41 12.85 -12.89 65.06
C THR A 41 12.75 -11.74 64.06
N ILE A 42 13.88 -11.28 63.51
CA ILE A 42 13.91 -10.23 62.49
C ILE A 42 13.22 -10.71 61.21
N HIS A 43 13.49 -11.95 60.77
CA HIS A 43 12.84 -12.53 59.59
C HIS A 43 11.32 -12.63 59.78
N LYS A 44 10.86 -13.06 60.96
CA LYS A 44 9.44 -13.12 61.30
C LYS A 44 8.79 -11.73 61.20
N HIS A 45 9.38 -10.72 61.84
CA HIS A 45 8.81 -9.36 61.80
C HIS A 45 8.87 -8.71 60.42
N LEU A 46 9.92 -8.97 59.62
CA LEU A 46 9.97 -8.52 58.22
C LEU A 46 8.85 -9.15 57.38
N LYS A 47 8.60 -10.46 57.55
CA LYS A 47 7.51 -11.15 56.87
C LYS A 47 6.15 -10.61 57.30
N GLU A 48 5.92 -10.43 58.60
CA GLU A 48 4.68 -9.85 59.13
C GLU A 48 4.47 -8.39 58.70
N LEU A 49 5.54 -7.62 58.47
CA LEU A 49 5.46 -6.26 57.91
C LEU A 49 5.12 -6.29 56.42
N GLN A 50 5.64 -7.27 55.68
CA GLN A 50 5.34 -7.47 54.27
C GLN A 50 3.89 -7.94 54.07
N GLU A 51 3.40 -8.86 54.91
CA GLU A 51 2.00 -9.32 54.94
C GLU A 51 1.06 -8.16 55.35
N ASP A 52 1.43 -7.38 56.38
CA ASP A 52 0.69 -6.19 56.82
C ASP A 52 0.75 -5.02 55.82
N GLU A 53 1.71 -4.95 54.90
CA GLU A 53 1.72 -3.97 53.79
C GLU A 53 0.99 -4.50 52.55
N SER A 54 0.85 -5.81 52.44
CA SER A 54 0.08 -6.45 51.37
C SER A 54 -1.43 -6.24 51.57
N HIS A 55 -1.89 -6.11 52.81
CA HIS A 55 -3.32 -5.96 53.15
C HIS A 55 -3.94 -4.54 53.07
N PRO A 56 -3.26 -3.42 53.37
CA PRO A 56 -3.80 -2.06 53.26
C PRO A 56 -3.68 -1.48 51.84
N GLY A 57 -2.96 -2.15 50.94
CA GLY A 57 -2.72 -1.71 49.56
C GLY A 57 -3.65 -2.32 48.51
N GLY A 58 -4.43 -3.35 48.84
CA GLY A 58 -5.28 -4.08 47.89
C GLY A 58 -6.29 -3.16 47.19
N ILE A 59 -6.97 -2.29 47.94
CA ILE A 59 -7.99 -1.40 47.39
C ILE A 59 -7.37 -0.37 46.42
N LYS A 60 -6.20 0.21 46.76
CA LYS A 60 -5.54 1.20 45.90
C LYS A 60 -4.92 0.57 44.65
N ARG A 61 -4.39 -0.65 44.75
CA ARG A 61 -3.86 -1.39 43.61
C ARG A 61 -4.98 -1.80 42.66
N ASP A 62 -6.07 -2.34 43.18
CA ASP A 62 -7.24 -2.73 42.38
C ASP A 62 -7.85 -1.52 41.64
N ASP A 63 -7.91 -0.35 42.27
CA ASP A 63 -8.40 0.87 41.62
C ASP A 63 -7.44 1.37 40.53
N THR A 64 -6.12 1.28 40.75
CA THR A 64 -5.14 1.61 39.70
C THR A 64 -5.16 0.63 38.55
N GLU A 65 -5.31 -0.67 38.81
CA GLU A 65 -5.42 -1.72 37.79
C GLU A 65 -6.70 -1.54 36.98
N ARG A 66 -7.84 -1.26 37.64
CA ARG A 66 -9.11 -0.98 36.96
C ARG A 66 -9.01 0.27 36.07
N SER A 67 -8.37 1.34 36.56
CA SER A 67 -8.16 2.56 35.77
C SER A 67 -7.23 2.33 34.58
N LEU A 68 -6.17 1.54 34.75
CA LEU A 68 -5.26 1.19 33.65
C LEU A 68 -5.98 0.34 32.60
N ASN A 69 -6.73 -0.66 33.02
CA ASN A 69 -7.50 -1.50 32.10
C ASN A 69 -8.53 -0.70 31.31
N ALA A 70 -9.23 0.25 31.95
CA ALA A 70 -10.17 1.12 31.25
C ALA A 70 -9.48 2.01 30.20
N LEU A 71 -8.28 2.53 30.49
CA LEU A 71 -7.51 3.33 29.52
C LEU A 71 -6.99 2.48 28.36
N VAL A 72 -6.53 1.26 28.64
CA VAL A 72 -6.09 0.32 27.60
C VAL A 72 -7.25 -0.08 26.70
N GLU A 73 -8.42 -0.33 27.28
CA GLU A 73 -9.63 -0.68 26.52
C GLU A 73 -10.11 0.49 25.64
N GLN A 74 -10.09 1.72 26.16
CA GLN A 74 -10.37 2.91 25.36
C GLN A 74 -9.36 3.11 24.21
N LEU A 75 -8.07 2.85 24.47
CA LEU A 75 -7.04 2.97 23.45
C LEU A 75 -7.18 1.88 22.39
N ALA A 76 -7.47 0.64 22.79
CA ALA A 76 -7.73 -0.46 21.89
C ALA A 76 -8.94 -0.18 21.00
N GLY A 77 -10.02 0.34 21.57
CA GLY A 77 -11.21 0.77 20.81
C GLY A 77 -10.87 1.83 19.76
N ARG A 78 -10.16 2.90 20.15
CA ARG A 78 -9.73 3.96 19.21
C ARG A 78 -8.83 3.42 18.10
N LEU A 79 -7.89 2.54 18.43
CA LEU A 79 -7.00 1.94 17.45
C LEU A 79 -7.77 1.06 16.44
N HIS A 80 -8.76 0.32 16.92
CA HIS A 80 -9.61 -0.50 16.08
C HIS A 80 -10.46 0.37 15.14
N ASP A 81 -11.09 1.42 15.66
CA ASP A 81 -11.86 2.38 14.86
C ASP A 81 -10.99 3.04 13.78
N ASP A 82 -9.78 3.44 14.12
CA ASP A 82 -8.85 4.06 13.16
C ASP A 82 -8.35 3.05 12.11
N ALA A 83 -8.12 1.80 12.50
CA ALA A 83 -7.79 0.72 11.56
C ALA A 83 -8.96 0.45 10.59
N ASP A 84 -10.19 0.37 11.10
CA ASP A 84 -11.39 0.19 10.30
C ASP A 84 -11.62 1.35 9.33
N ARG A 85 -11.40 2.59 9.78
CA ARG A 85 -11.46 3.77 8.90
C ARG A 85 -10.44 3.70 7.78
N ARG A 86 -9.19 3.35 8.10
CA ARG A 86 -8.12 3.18 7.10
C ARG A 86 -8.46 2.07 6.12
N PHE A 87 -8.98 0.95 6.62
CA PHE A 87 -9.39 -0.17 5.79
C PHE A 87 -10.51 0.22 4.83
N ARG A 88 -11.56 0.89 5.34
CA ARG A 88 -12.67 1.39 4.50
C ARG A 88 -12.20 2.38 3.45
N ALA A 89 -11.29 3.29 3.82
CA ALA A 89 -10.70 4.23 2.86
C ALA A 89 -9.94 3.50 1.75
N LEU A 90 -9.10 2.52 2.12
CA LEU A 90 -8.36 1.71 1.15
C LEU A 90 -9.28 0.90 0.22
N CYS A 91 -10.35 0.30 0.77
CA CYS A 91 -11.36 -0.39 -0.04
C CYS A 91 -12.05 0.56 -1.01
N ALA A 92 -12.43 1.76 -0.57
CA ALA A 92 -13.06 2.76 -1.43
C ALA A 92 -12.12 3.24 -2.54
N GLU A 93 -10.84 3.49 -2.23
CA GLU A 93 -9.83 3.83 -3.24
C GLU A 93 -9.62 2.70 -4.24
N HIS A 94 -9.56 1.46 -3.76
CA HIS A 94 -9.42 0.29 -4.61
C HIS A 94 -10.63 0.11 -5.54
N GLU A 95 -11.85 0.23 -5.01
CA GLU A 95 -13.09 0.18 -5.81
C GLU A 95 -13.11 1.29 -6.88
N GLN A 96 -12.70 2.51 -6.53
CA GLN A 96 -12.59 3.61 -7.50
C GLN A 96 -11.57 3.31 -8.59
N ALA A 97 -10.40 2.77 -8.22
CA ALA A 97 -9.37 2.38 -9.17
C ALA A 97 -9.87 1.26 -10.11
N MET A 98 -10.57 0.27 -9.57
CA MET A 98 -11.18 -0.81 -10.35
C MET A 98 -12.23 -0.27 -11.32
N GLN A 99 -13.12 0.61 -10.87
CA GLN A 99 -14.11 1.26 -11.74
C GLN A 99 -13.45 2.10 -12.83
N ALA A 100 -12.38 2.82 -12.53
CA ALA A 100 -11.62 3.57 -13.53
C ALA A 100 -11.03 2.64 -14.60
N LYS A 101 -10.42 1.52 -14.17
CA LYS A 101 -9.87 0.51 -15.08
C LYS A 101 -10.95 -0.17 -15.92
N GLU A 102 -12.10 -0.47 -15.34
CA GLU A 102 -13.24 -1.02 -16.09
C GLU A 102 -13.76 -0.05 -17.15
N ARG A 103 -13.81 1.26 -16.84
CA ARG A 103 -14.17 2.30 -17.81
C ARG A 103 -13.16 2.37 -18.95
N GLU A 104 -11.87 2.41 -18.64
CA GLU A 104 -10.80 2.38 -19.65
C GLU A 104 -10.93 1.13 -20.55
N LEU A 105 -11.12 -0.06 -19.96
CA LEU A 105 -11.32 -1.29 -20.72
C LEU A 105 -12.57 -1.25 -21.59
N ALA A 106 -13.67 -0.67 -21.10
CA ALA A 106 -14.89 -0.51 -21.88
C ALA A 106 -14.68 0.44 -23.07
N GLU A 107 -13.94 1.53 -22.88
CA GLU A 107 -13.57 2.46 -23.94
C GLU A 107 -12.66 1.79 -24.99
N LEU A 108 -11.62 1.08 -24.56
CA LEU A 108 -10.75 0.31 -25.45
C LEU A 108 -11.52 -0.76 -26.23
N ARG A 109 -12.46 -1.46 -25.58
CA ARG A 109 -13.34 -2.42 -26.27
C ARG A 109 -14.20 -1.74 -27.33
N ARG A 110 -14.74 -0.55 -27.05
CA ARG A 110 -15.51 0.24 -28.02
C ARG A 110 -14.65 0.71 -29.19
N THR A 111 -13.41 1.14 -28.96
CA THR A 111 -12.51 1.55 -30.04
C THR A 111 -12.10 0.37 -30.91
N VAL A 112 -11.77 -0.77 -30.31
CA VAL A 112 -11.48 -2.02 -31.04
C VAL A 112 -12.68 -2.43 -31.89
N ALA A 113 -13.89 -2.45 -31.31
CA ALA A 113 -15.10 -2.81 -32.06
C ALA A 113 -15.37 -1.85 -33.24
N ARG A 114 -15.10 -0.54 -33.05
CA ARG A 114 -15.23 0.46 -34.12
C ARG A 114 -14.22 0.23 -35.24
N LEU A 115 -12.95 -0.01 -34.87
CA LEU A 115 -11.89 -0.25 -35.84
C LEU A 115 -12.11 -1.56 -36.59
N SER A 116 -12.52 -2.63 -35.90
CA SER A 116 -12.84 -3.90 -36.55
C SER A 116 -14.02 -3.77 -37.51
N ALA A 117 -15.06 -3.00 -37.15
CA ALA A 117 -16.16 -2.72 -38.07
C ALA A 117 -15.70 -1.94 -39.30
N ARG A 118 -14.78 -0.97 -39.13
CA ARG A 118 -14.21 -0.20 -40.25
C ARG A 118 -13.35 -1.06 -41.17
N VAL A 119 -12.57 -1.99 -40.61
CA VAL A 119 -11.80 -2.96 -41.39
C VAL A 119 -12.74 -3.85 -42.20
N ALA A 120 -13.79 -4.41 -41.57
CA ALA A 120 -14.77 -5.23 -42.27
C ALA A 120 -15.48 -4.46 -43.40
N GLU A 121 -15.82 -3.19 -43.21
CA GLU A 121 -16.40 -2.33 -44.25
C GLU A 121 -15.43 -2.14 -45.45
N LEU A 122 -14.13 -1.95 -45.17
CA LEU A 122 -13.12 -1.83 -46.22
C LEU A 122 -12.86 -3.15 -46.93
N GLU A 123 -12.88 -4.28 -46.22
CA GLU A 123 -12.76 -5.63 -46.80
C GLU A 123 -13.94 -5.94 -47.73
N ILE A 124 -15.18 -5.63 -47.32
CA ILE A 124 -16.38 -5.79 -48.18
C ILE A 124 -16.30 -4.87 -49.41
N GLY A 125 -15.77 -3.66 -49.26
CA GLY A 125 -15.54 -2.73 -50.36
C GLY A 125 -14.44 -3.18 -51.33
N ALA A 126 -13.45 -3.93 -50.84
CA ALA A 126 -12.39 -4.53 -51.66
C ALA A 126 -12.88 -5.79 -52.41
N ASP A 127 -13.72 -6.62 -51.77
CA ASP A 127 -14.30 -7.82 -52.39
C ASP A 127 -15.44 -7.50 -53.39
N GLY A 128 -16.11 -6.34 -53.24
CA GLY A 128 -17.15 -5.87 -54.16
C GLY A 128 -16.64 -5.24 -55.47
N GLY A 129 -15.32 -5.06 -55.61
CA GLY A 129 -14.67 -4.45 -56.77
C GLY A 129 -14.02 -5.49 -57.68
N LEU A 130 -14.76 -5.87 -58.74
CA LEU A 130 -14.32 -6.52 -59.98
C LEU A 130 -14.05 -8.05 -59.96
N PRO A 131 -14.60 -8.81 -60.92
CA PRO A 131 -14.02 -10.10 -61.31
C PRO A 131 -12.68 -9.81 -61.99
N HIS A 132 -11.59 -9.85 -61.23
CA HIS A 132 -10.25 -9.78 -61.78
C HIS A 132 -9.82 -11.18 -62.26
N ASP A 133 -10.02 -11.45 -63.55
CA ASP A 133 -9.35 -12.55 -64.29
C ASP A 133 -7.92 -12.16 -64.72
N GLU A 134 -7.32 -11.18 -64.05
CA GLU A 134 -6.00 -10.64 -64.36
C GLU A 134 -5.25 -10.49 -63.03
N GLY A 135 -4.57 -11.57 -62.62
CA GLY A 135 -3.61 -11.52 -61.52
C GLY A 135 -2.50 -10.51 -61.83
N PHE A 136 -1.89 -9.97 -60.77
CA PHE A 136 -0.71 -9.11 -60.76
C PHE A 136 0.12 -9.17 -62.06
N GLY A 137 -0.23 -8.31 -63.02
CA GLY A 137 0.44 -8.10 -64.31
C GLY A 137 0.69 -9.37 -65.14
N ASP A 138 0.10 -9.46 -66.34
CA ASP A 138 0.57 -10.43 -67.32
C ASP A 138 1.99 -10.05 -67.80
N PHE A 139 3.00 -10.55 -67.09
CA PHE A 139 4.41 -10.40 -67.44
C PHE A 139 4.81 -11.25 -68.65
N SER A 140 3.92 -12.07 -69.19
CA SER A 140 4.21 -12.93 -70.34
C SER A 140 4.56 -12.13 -71.60
N ASN A 141 4.09 -10.89 -71.70
CA ASN A 141 4.34 -9.99 -72.82
C ASN A 141 5.67 -9.22 -72.75
N LEU A 142 6.46 -9.34 -71.69
CA LEU A 142 7.76 -8.66 -71.60
C LEU A 142 8.83 -9.23 -72.55
N PHE A 143 8.59 -10.42 -73.11
CA PHE A 143 9.48 -11.04 -74.11
C PHE A 143 8.91 -11.00 -75.53
N ALA A 144 7.70 -10.47 -75.73
CA ALA A 144 7.10 -10.31 -77.05
C ALA A 144 7.60 -9.03 -77.72
N SER A 145 8.78 -9.13 -78.33
CA SER A 145 9.17 -8.50 -79.59
C SER A 145 8.29 -7.34 -80.09
N SER A 146 8.88 -6.14 -80.07
CA SER A 146 8.56 -4.97 -80.91
C SER A 146 7.74 -5.29 -82.17
N ARG A 147 6.47 -4.85 -82.19
CA ARG A 147 5.62 -4.43 -83.34
C ARG A 147 4.15 -4.86 -83.20
N CYS A 148 3.42 -4.34 -82.20
CA CYS A 148 1.99 -4.01 -82.33
C CYS A 148 1.43 -3.31 -81.07
N GLY A 149 1.22 -2.00 -81.16
CA GLY A 149 -0.03 -1.29 -80.87
C GLY A 149 -0.96 -1.59 -79.68
N GLN A 150 -0.58 -2.25 -78.59
CA GLN A 150 -1.36 -2.20 -77.34
C GLN A 150 -0.57 -1.43 -76.28
N ARG A 151 -1.02 -0.21 -75.99
CA ARG A 151 -0.59 0.54 -74.81
C ARG A 151 -1.58 0.16 -73.71
N ASP A 152 -1.14 -0.70 -72.79
CA ASP A 152 -1.86 -0.87 -71.55
C ASP A 152 -1.67 0.41 -70.73
N ASP A 153 -2.75 1.18 -70.57
CA ASP A 153 -2.85 2.36 -69.71
C ASP A 153 -2.88 1.94 -68.22
N SER A 154 -1.90 1.14 -67.80
CA SER A 154 -1.68 0.86 -66.39
C SER A 154 -0.98 2.05 -65.73
N ALA A 155 -1.37 2.35 -64.49
CA ALA A 155 -0.80 3.46 -63.73
C ALA A 155 0.74 3.37 -63.62
N PHE A 156 1.30 2.16 -63.67
CA PHE A 156 2.76 1.94 -63.69
C PHE A 156 3.42 2.33 -65.02
N ASN A 157 2.78 2.08 -66.17
CA ASN A 157 3.31 2.53 -67.46
C ASN A 157 3.28 4.05 -67.60
N VAL A 158 2.26 4.71 -67.04
CA VAL A 158 2.19 6.18 -66.97
C VAL A 158 3.35 6.74 -66.15
N VAL A 159 3.70 6.11 -65.03
CA VAL A 159 4.82 6.54 -64.17
C VAL A 159 6.18 6.26 -64.82
N LEU A 160 6.35 5.13 -65.50
CA LEU A 160 7.59 4.80 -66.23
C LEU A 160 7.80 5.66 -67.48
N ALA A 161 6.73 5.99 -68.21
CA ALA A 161 6.79 6.91 -69.35
C ALA A 161 6.91 8.39 -68.90
N GLY A 162 6.43 8.72 -67.71
CA GLY A 162 6.36 10.07 -67.14
C GLY A 162 7.62 10.53 -66.40
N GLY A 163 8.76 9.85 -66.52
CA GLY A 163 10.04 10.16 -65.86
C GLY A 163 10.70 11.50 -66.23
N ARG A 164 9.93 12.53 -66.62
CA ARG A 164 10.37 13.91 -66.75
C ARG A 164 9.33 14.85 -66.12
N ALA A 165 9.68 15.35 -64.93
CA ALA A 165 9.06 16.46 -64.20
C ALA A 165 7.92 16.12 -63.21
N ALA A 166 8.32 15.80 -61.98
CA ALA A 166 7.73 16.43 -60.77
C ALA A 166 8.62 16.09 -59.56
N THR A 167 9.45 17.05 -59.14
CA THR A 167 10.09 17.06 -57.83
C THR A 167 9.00 17.26 -56.77
N ILE A 168 8.81 16.28 -55.89
CA ILE A 168 7.97 16.41 -54.70
C ILE A 168 8.78 17.20 -53.67
N ASP A 169 8.34 18.42 -53.40
CA ASP A 169 8.91 19.29 -52.38
C ASP A 169 8.39 18.85 -51.00
N LEU A 170 9.30 18.53 -50.08
CA LEU A 170 9.01 17.82 -48.81
C LEU A 170 9.09 18.71 -47.56
N ASP A 171 9.20 20.04 -47.73
CA ASP A 171 9.34 20.97 -46.60
C ASP A 171 8.34 22.13 -46.67
N SER A 172 7.26 22.06 -45.86
CA SER A 172 6.77 23.25 -45.14
C SER A 172 5.81 22.91 -43.99
N PRO A 173 6.02 23.46 -42.78
CA PRO A 173 5.28 23.14 -41.56
C PRO A 173 4.09 24.09 -41.35
N GLN A 174 2.89 23.58 -41.10
CA GLN A 174 1.83 24.35 -40.46
C GLN A 174 1.07 23.53 -39.42
N ILE A 175 1.57 23.57 -38.19
CA ILE A 175 0.77 23.40 -36.99
C ILE A 175 -0.09 24.66 -36.84
N ARG A 176 -1.41 24.55 -36.89
CA ARG A 176 -2.32 25.57 -36.33
C ARG A 176 -3.38 24.93 -35.46
N LEU A 177 -3.16 25.05 -34.16
CA LEU A 177 -4.11 24.84 -33.08
C LEU A 177 -5.20 25.94 -33.17
N TYR A 178 -6.47 25.54 -33.23
CA TYR A 178 -7.58 26.45 -32.95
C TYR A 178 -8.04 26.25 -31.50
N HIS A 179 -7.74 27.23 -30.66
CA HIS A 179 -8.39 27.42 -29.37
C HIS A 179 -9.16 28.74 -29.46
N THR A 180 -10.49 28.69 -29.44
CA THR A 180 -11.37 29.86 -29.40
C THR A 180 -11.98 29.97 -28.00
N LEU A 181 -11.55 30.97 -27.23
CA LEU A 181 -12.29 31.53 -26.10
C LEU A 181 -12.26 33.07 -26.25
N SER A 182 -13.41 33.67 -26.50
CA SER A 182 -14.01 34.72 -25.66
C SER A 182 -15.42 35.04 -26.14
#